data_AF-A0A352PWN3-F1
#
_entry.id   AF-A0A352PWN3-F1
#
_cell.length_a   1.000
_cell.length_b   1.000
_cell.length_c   1.000
_cell.angle_alpha   90.00
_cell.angle_beta   90.00
_cell.angle_gamma   90.00
#
_symmetry.space_group_name_H-M   'P 1'
#
loop_
_entity.id
_entity.type
_entity.pdbx_description
1 polymer ?
#
loop_
_entity_poly.entity_id
_entity_poly.type
_entity_poly.pdbx_seq_one_letter_code
_entity_poly.pdbx_strand_id
1 'polypeptide(L)'
;IATAGCNFNCKFCQNWEISQTKPDDNYNYALNPEQVVEMALQTNSRSIASTYVEPTIFAEYMIDIGILAKKRGILKVVHSNGYINAKPLDDLCASLGAACIDLKGFTEAYYRELTEGTLQPVLDTLVRLKQKGVHTELVTLLVPGRNDDMEQIRAMCHWIKTELSPDVPLHFSRFYPMYKLKSLPPTPVETLEAARAAALEEGLRYVYLGNVAGHAGEHTYCPQCGVVVIQRLGYQVKPVAFQDGRCTKCGQPIPGIWKQPEIT
;
A
#
# COMPACT_ATOMS: atom_id res chain seq x y z
N ILE A 1 11.70 1.34 -7.55
CA ILE A 1 13.01 0.78 -7.12
C ILE A 1 12.75 -0.53 -6.39
N ALA A 2 13.49 -1.57 -6.74
CA ALA A 2 13.42 -2.89 -6.13
C ALA A 2 14.83 -3.50 -6.14
N THR A 3 15.11 -4.40 -5.20
CA THR A 3 16.27 -5.31 -5.23
C THR A 3 15.78 -6.74 -5.35
N ALA A 4 16.67 -7.71 -5.39
CA ALA A 4 16.30 -9.11 -5.22
C ALA A 4 16.02 -9.43 -3.74
N GLY A 5 15.10 -10.37 -3.49
CA GLY A 5 14.82 -10.93 -2.17
C GLY A 5 13.62 -10.31 -1.45
N CYS A 6 13.17 -10.96 -0.38
CA CYS A 6 12.07 -10.53 0.47
C CYS A 6 12.21 -11.21 1.84
N ASN A 7 11.78 -10.54 2.91
CA ASN A 7 11.81 -11.13 4.26
C ASN A 7 10.58 -12.01 4.56
N PHE A 8 9.61 -12.11 3.64
CA PHE A 8 8.45 -13.00 3.69
C PHE A 8 8.51 -14.05 2.55
N ASN A 9 7.94 -15.22 2.80
CA ASN A 9 7.81 -16.32 1.84
C ASN A 9 6.35 -16.53 1.40
N CYS A 10 5.68 -15.45 0.99
CA CYS A 10 4.25 -15.46 0.66
C CYS A 10 3.88 -16.52 -0.39
N LYS A 11 3.03 -17.49 -0.05
CA LYS A 11 2.58 -18.56 -0.98
C LYS A 11 1.82 -18.01 -2.20
N PHE A 12 1.22 -16.83 -2.08
CA PHE A 12 0.48 -16.11 -3.13
C PHE A 12 1.30 -15.02 -3.83
N CYS A 13 2.63 -14.95 -3.62
CA CYS A 13 3.46 -13.87 -4.15
C CYS A 13 3.34 -13.74 -5.68
N GLN A 14 2.98 -12.54 -6.16
CA GLN A 14 2.88 -12.24 -7.60
C GLN A 14 4.25 -11.93 -8.22
N ASN A 15 5.23 -11.52 -7.41
CA ASN A 15 6.58 -11.17 -7.83
C ASN A 15 7.60 -12.20 -7.32
N TRP A 16 7.21 -13.48 -7.23
CA TRP A 16 8.04 -14.52 -6.62
C TRP A 16 9.38 -14.70 -7.34
N GLU A 17 9.43 -14.44 -8.66
CA GLU A 17 10.64 -14.56 -9.49
C GLU A 17 11.78 -13.66 -9.02
N ILE A 18 11.46 -12.47 -8.50
CA ILE A 18 12.45 -11.50 -8.02
C ILE A 18 12.54 -11.43 -6.48
N SER A 19 11.47 -11.81 -5.78
CA SER A 19 11.40 -11.72 -4.32
C SER A 19 11.86 -12.99 -3.60
N GLN A 20 11.83 -14.15 -4.27
CA GLN A 20 12.16 -15.46 -3.67
C GLN A 20 13.48 -16.02 -4.23
N THR A 21 14.36 -15.12 -4.67
CA THR A 21 15.63 -15.39 -5.35
C THR A 21 16.74 -14.57 -4.71
N LYS A 22 17.98 -15.06 -4.79
CA LYS A 22 19.14 -14.33 -4.28
C LYS A 22 19.54 -13.23 -5.28
N PRO A 23 20.25 -12.18 -4.84
CA PRO A 23 20.82 -11.19 -5.75
C PRO A 23 21.67 -11.79 -6.88
N ASP A 24 22.45 -12.83 -6.59
CA ASP A 24 23.32 -13.47 -7.60
C ASP A 24 22.55 -14.32 -8.62
N ASP A 25 21.31 -14.70 -8.31
CA ASP A 25 20.44 -15.53 -9.17
C ASP A 25 19.54 -14.68 -10.09
N ASN A 26 19.65 -13.35 -10.03
CA ASN A 26 18.84 -12.41 -10.80
C ASN A 26 19.70 -11.48 -11.65
N TYR A 27 19.12 -10.99 -12.75
CA TYR A 27 19.74 -9.90 -13.50
C TYR A 27 19.59 -8.58 -12.74
N ASN A 28 20.69 -8.11 -12.14
CA ASN A 28 20.76 -6.86 -11.39
C ASN A 28 21.78 -5.91 -12.03
N TYR A 29 21.61 -4.61 -11.81
CA TYR A 29 22.58 -3.59 -12.21
C TYR A 29 22.83 -2.63 -11.04
N ALA A 30 24.02 -2.04 -11.03
CA ALA A 30 24.37 -1.02 -10.05
C ALA A 30 23.59 0.26 -10.33
N LEU A 31 22.88 0.75 -9.32
CA LEU A 31 22.18 2.02 -9.33
C LEU A 31 22.37 2.64 -7.96
N ASN A 32 23.08 3.76 -7.89
CA ASN A 32 23.32 4.45 -6.62
C ASN A 32 22.21 5.49 -6.33
N PRO A 33 22.09 5.98 -5.08
CA PRO A 33 21.03 6.92 -4.71
C PRO A 33 20.97 8.19 -5.57
N GLU A 34 22.12 8.75 -5.92
CA GLU A 34 22.23 9.95 -6.75
C GLU A 34 21.65 9.73 -8.15
N GLN A 35 21.97 8.59 -8.76
CA GLN A 35 21.45 8.20 -10.06
C GLN A 35 19.94 8.01 -10.03
N VAL A 36 19.38 7.42 -8.97
CA VAL A 36 17.92 7.29 -8.82
C VAL A 36 17.24 8.65 -8.86
N VAL A 37 17.76 9.61 -8.11
CA VAL A 37 17.19 10.96 -8.01
C VAL A 37 17.37 11.73 -9.32
N GLU A 38 18.53 11.61 -9.96
CA GLU A 38 18.79 12.21 -11.27
C GLU A 38 17.84 11.67 -12.35
N MET A 39 17.65 10.35 -12.41
CA MET A 39 16.69 9.74 -13.33
C MET A 39 15.27 10.25 -13.08
N ALA A 40 14.86 10.38 -11.81
CA ALA A 40 13.54 10.91 -11.46
C ALA A 40 13.36 12.37 -11.91
N LEU A 41 14.41 13.20 -11.83
CA LEU A 41 14.39 14.57 -12.37
C LEU A 41 14.25 14.57 -13.89
N GLN A 42 15.03 13.75 -14.58
CA GLN A 42 15.01 13.65 -16.05
C GLN A 42 13.65 13.21 -16.59
N THR A 43 12.94 12.34 -15.87
CA THR A 43 11.59 11.87 -16.25
C THR A 43 10.47 12.76 -15.71
N ASN A 44 10.78 13.88 -15.04
CA ASN A 44 9.81 14.73 -14.34
C ASN A 44 8.93 13.94 -13.35
N SER A 45 9.48 12.90 -12.75
CA SER A 45 8.80 12.07 -11.77
C SER A 45 8.60 12.84 -10.47
N ARG A 46 7.34 12.89 -10.03
CA ARG A 46 6.91 13.54 -8.78
C ARG A 46 7.18 12.69 -7.53
N SER A 47 7.50 11.42 -7.71
CA SER A 47 7.76 10.51 -6.61
C SER A 47 8.69 9.37 -7.01
N ILE A 48 9.36 8.78 -6.00
CA ILE A 48 10.19 7.60 -6.13
C ILE A 48 9.65 6.51 -5.19
N ALA A 49 9.07 5.47 -5.78
CA ALA A 49 8.54 4.33 -5.05
C ALA A 49 9.59 3.22 -4.87
N SER A 50 9.69 2.68 -3.65
CA SER A 50 10.33 1.35 -3.43
C SER A 50 9.23 0.30 -3.27
N THR A 51 9.26 -0.78 -4.06
CA THR A 51 8.13 -1.73 -4.20
C THR A 51 8.56 -3.04 -4.92
N TYR A 52 7.59 -3.83 -5.39
CA TYR A 52 7.65 -5.13 -6.08
C TYR A 52 8.15 -6.30 -5.23
N VAL A 53 9.28 -6.12 -4.56
CA VAL A 53 9.76 -7.03 -3.52
C VAL A 53 9.42 -6.50 -2.14
N GLU A 54 10.14 -6.88 -1.09
CA GLU A 54 10.03 -6.22 0.20
C GLU A 54 11.10 -5.12 0.36
N PRO A 55 10.72 -3.84 0.39
CA PRO A 55 11.71 -2.76 0.44
C PRO A 55 12.52 -2.67 1.73
N THR A 56 11.97 -3.14 2.86
CA THR A 56 12.62 -3.03 4.16
C THR A 56 13.92 -3.84 4.28
N ILE A 57 14.19 -4.78 3.37
CA ILE A 57 15.46 -5.52 3.31
C ILE A 57 16.64 -4.67 2.78
N PHE A 58 16.35 -3.51 2.19
CA PHE A 58 17.34 -2.54 1.71
C PHE A 58 17.05 -1.14 2.26
N ALA A 59 16.69 -1.07 3.55
CA ALA A 59 16.26 0.17 4.20
C ALA A 59 17.30 1.30 4.13
N GLU A 60 18.59 0.99 4.28
CA GLU A 60 19.70 1.94 4.19
C GLU A 60 19.71 2.62 2.81
N TYR A 61 19.60 1.82 1.75
CA TYR A 61 19.54 2.34 0.38
C TYR A 61 18.29 3.21 0.15
N MET A 62 17.14 2.82 0.72
CA MET A 62 15.93 3.65 0.67
C MET A 62 16.08 4.99 1.39
N ILE A 63 16.74 4.98 2.55
CA ILE A 63 16.99 6.18 3.36
C ILE A 63 17.87 7.16 2.59
N ASP A 64 18.97 6.68 1.99
CA ASP A 64 19.86 7.53 1.19
C ASP A 64 19.14 8.17 0.01
N ILE A 65 18.33 7.40 -0.73
CA ILE A 65 17.47 7.93 -1.79
C ILE A 65 16.51 8.99 -1.23
N GLY A 66 15.87 8.72 -0.10
CA GLY A 66 14.90 9.63 0.53
C GLY A 66 15.51 10.97 0.93
N ILE A 67 16.71 10.95 1.52
CA ILE A 67 17.47 12.15 1.89
C ILE A 67 17.76 13.01 0.66
N LEU A 68 18.19 12.40 -0.44
CA LEU A 68 18.50 13.11 -1.69
C LEU A 68 17.22 13.60 -2.39
N ALA A 69 16.17 12.78 -2.46
CA ALA A 69 14.89 13.12 -3.07
C ALA A 69 14.24 14.34 -2.40
N LYS A 70 14.29 14.40 -1.07
CA LYS A 70 13.75 15.52 -0.29
C LYS A 70 14.41 16.86 -0.65
N LYS A 71 15.73 16.89 -0.83
CA LYS A 71 16.49 18.08 -1.27
C LYS A 71 16.13 18.55 -2.69
N ARG A 72 15.38 17.75 -3.44
CA ARG A 72 14.94 18.03 -4.81
C ARG A 72 13.42 18.18 -4.93
N GLY A 73 12.69 18.19 -3.80
CA GLY A 73 11.24 18.28 -3.80
C GLY A 73 10.53 17.05 -4.39
N ILE A 74 11.19 15.88 -4.41
CA ILE A 74 10.62 14.63 -4.91
C ILE A 74 10.08 13.81 -3.74
N LEU A 75 8.85 13.33 -3.86
CA LEU A 75 8.22 12.54 -2.81
C LEU A 75 8.80 11.11 -2.75
N LYS A 76 9.38 10.71 -1.61
CA LYS A 76 9.72 9.30 -1.38
C LYS A 76 8.50 8.53 -0.89
N VAL A 77 8.19 7.40 -1.54
CA VAL A 77 7.10 6.51 -1.12
C VAL A 77 7.57 5.05 -1.07
N VAL A 78 6.83 4.21 -0.34
CA VAL A 78 7.11 2.77 -0.22
C VAL A 78 5.83 1.96 -0.34
N HIS A 79 5.91 0.77 -0.95
CA HIS A 79 4.91 -0.29 -0.82
C HIS A 79 5.59 -1.52 -0.23
N SER A 80 5.20 -1.93 0.96
CA SER A 80 5.90 -2.91 1.79
C SER A 80 4.91 -3.84 2.51
N ASN A 81 5.36 -5.00 2.95
CA ASN A 81 4.67 -5.87 3.88
C ASN A 81 4.70 -5.35 5.34
N GLY A 82 5.44 -4.27 5.62
CA GLY A 82 5.50 -3.62 6.93
C GLY A 82 6.26 -4.40 8.00
N TYR A 83 7.03 -5.43 7.63
CA TYR A 83 7.75 -6.27 8.58
C TYR A 83 9.15 -5.70 8.88
N ILE A 84 9.20 -4.67 9.73
CA ILE A 84 10.41 -3.89 10.02
C ILE A 84 10.51 -3.58 11.52
N ASN A 85 11.74 -3.51 12.02
CA ASN A 85 12.01 -3.08 13.40
C ASN A 85 11.75 -1.59 13.60
N ALA A 86 11.40 -1.19 14.82
CA ALA A 86 11.01 0.19 15.14
C ALA A 86 12.08 1.24 14.79
N LYS A 87 13.37 0.97 15.04
CA LYS A 87 14.46 1.94 14.80
C LYS A 87 14.70 2.19 13.30
N PRO A 88 14.90 1.16 12.44
CA PRO A 88 14.97 1.37 10.99
C PRO A 88 13.73 2.06 10.40
N LEU A 89 12.53 1.76 10.94
CA LEU A 89 11.30 2.44 10.53
C LEU A 89 11.32 3.93 10.90
N ASP A 90 11.78 4.28 12.11
CA ASP A 90 11.93 5.67 12.54
C ASP A 90 12.89 6.46 11.64
N ASP A 91 14.00 5.84 11.23
CA ASP A 91 14.97 6.46 10.33
C ASP A 91 14.37 6.69 8.93
N LEU A 92 13.64 5.70 8.41
CA LEU A 92 12.96 5.81 7.12
C LEU A 92 11.90 6.93 7.13
N CYS A 93 11.12 7.03 8.21
CA CYS A 93 10.07 8.04 8.38
C CYS A 93 10.59 9.49 8.30
N ALA A 94 11.89 9.75 8.52
CA ALA A 94 12.46 11.09 8.39
C ALA A 94 12.41 11.66 6.96
N SER A 95 12.30 10.77 5.96
CA SER A 95 12.26 11.14 4.54
C SER A 95 11.06 10.55 3.79
N LEU A 96 10.28 9.67 4.43
CA LEU A 96 9.14 9.00 3.81
C LEU A 96 7.89 9.89 3.79
N GLY A 97 7.37 10.17 2.60
CA GLY A 97 6.14 10.93 2.43
C GLY A 97 4.88 10.08 2.55
N ALA A 98 4.90 8.87 1.99
CA ALA A 98 3.78 7.93 2.05
C ALA A 98 4.21 6.47 2.10
N ALA A 99 3.39 5.64 2.73
CA ALA A 99 3.56 4.20 2.83
C ALA A 99 2.27 3.47 2.43
N CYS A 100 2.38 2.50 1.53
CA CYS A 100 1.35 1.52 1.29
C CYS A 100 1.78 0.21 1.95
N ILE A 101 1.04 -0.27 2.95
CA ILE A 101 1.40 -1.46 3.70
C ILE A 101 0.42 -2.59 3.40
N ASP A 102 0.95 -3.75 3.05
CA ASP A 102 0.14 -4.94 2.87
C ASP A 102 -0.25 -5.53 4.24
N LEU A 103 -1.45 -5.24 4.71
CA LEU A 103 -2.06 -5.97 5.82
C LEU A 103 -2.69 -7.26 5.26
N LYS A 104 -1.84 -8.28 5.10
CA LYS A 104 -2.12 -9.47 4.27
C LYS A 104 -3.23 -10.37 4.82
N GLY A 105 -3.50 -10.29 6.12
CA GLY A 105 -4.58 -10.99 6.80
C GLY A 105 -4.72 -10.43 8.22
N PHE A 106 -5.59 -11.00 9.02
CA PHE A 106 -5.86 -10.48 10.37
C PHE A 106 -5.83 -11.55 11.46
N THR A 107 -5.07 -12.62 11.22
CA THR A 107 -4.79 -13.66 12.22
C THR A 107 -3.32 -14.08 12.18
N GLU A 108 -2.76 -14.43 13.32
CA GLU A 108 -1.40 -14.98 13.40
C GLU A 108 -1.28 -16.29 12.61
N ALA A 109 -2.32 -17.12 12.62
CA ALA A 109 -2.36 -18.37 11.85
C ALA A 109 -2.18 -18.12 10.34
N TYR A 110 -2.89 -17.13 9.78
CA TYR A 110 -2.71 -16.74 8.38
C TYR A 110 -1.28 -16.29 8.10
N TYR A 111 -0.70 -15.43 8.94
CA TYR A 111 0.67 -14.96 8.73
C TYR A 111 1.68 -16.10 8.75
N ARG A 112 1.58 -17.00 9.74
CA ARG A 112 2.44 -18.18 9.85
C ARG A 112 2.31 -19.10 8.65
N GLU A 113 1.08 -19.44 8.24
CA GLU A 113 0.85 -20.43 7.19
C GLU A 113 1.13 -19.87 5.78
N LEU A 114 0.71 -18.63 5.50
CA LEU A 114 0.71 -18.09 4.14
C LEU A 114 1.93 -17.21 3.85
N THR A 115 2.57 -16.61 4.85
CA THR A 115 3.67 -15.65 4.66
C THR A 115 4.98 -16.04 5.36
N GLU A 116 4.91 -16.96 6.32
CA GLU A 116 5.99 -17.34 7.25
C GLU A 116 6.41 -16.20 8.21
N GLY A 117 5.65 -15.10 8.26
CA GLY A 117 5.83 -13.98 9.19
C GLY A 117 4.97 -14.06 10.46
N THR A 118 4.79 -12.91 11.12
CA THR A 118 3.82 -12.67 12.21
C THR A 118 3.02 -11.40 11.95
N LEU A 119 1.79 -11.35 12.46
CA LEU A 119 0.90 -10.21 12.30
C LEU A 119 1.36 -9.01 13.16
N GLN A 120 1.70 -9.22 14.43
CA GLN A 120 1.94 -8.11 15.37
C GLN A 120 2.97 -7.06 14.89
N PRO A 121 4.15 -7.41 14.34
CA PRO A 121 5.11 -6.42 13.86
C PRO A 121 4.59 -5.53 12.71
N VAL A 122 3.67 -6.05 11.89
CA VAL A 122 3.01 -5.26 10.84
C VAL A 122 2.04 -4.26 11.46
N LEU A 123 1.26 -4.67 12.47
CA LEU A 123 0.36 -3.79 13.22
C LEU A 123 1.14 -2.67 13.93
N ASP A 124 2.26 -3.01 14.57
CA ASP A 124 3.14 -2.05 15.23
C ASP A 124 3.70 -1.01 14.24
N THR A 125 4.09 -1.46 13.05
CA THR A 125 4.54 -0.59 11.95
C THR A 125 3.45 0.40 11.54
N LEU A 126 2.20 -0.06 11.38
CA LEU A 126 1.08 0.80 11.01
C LEU A 126 0.79 1.88 12.06
N VAL A 127 0.77 1.50 13.34
CA VAL A 127 0.59 2.44 14.45
C VAL A 127 1.72 3.47 14.46
N ARG A 128 2.97 3.03 14.25
CA ARG A 128 4.12 3.92 14.23
C ARG A 128 4.13 4.88 13.04
N LEU A 129 3.75 4.43 11.85
CA LEU A 129 3.59 5.29 10.66
C LEU A 129 2.57 6.40 10.91
N LYS A 130 1.43 6.06 11.53
CA LYS A 130 0.43 7.06 11.96
C LYS A 130 1.03 8.05 12.95
N GLN A 131 1.74 7.59 13.98
CA GLN A 131 2.37 8.46 14.98
C GLN A 131 3.39 9.43 14.36
N LYS A 132 4.06 9.01 13.28
CA LYS A 132 5.00 9.84 12.52
C LYS A 132 4.34 10.76 11.49
N GLY A 133 3.01 10.67 11.32
CA GLY A 133 2.26 11.49 10.35
C GLY A 133 2.54 11.13 8.89
N VAL A 134 3.02 9.91 8.62
CA VAL A 134 3.20 9.43 7.24
C VAL A 134 1.85 9.10 6.63
N HIS A 135 1.57 9.59 5.41
CA HIS A 135 0.35 9.19 4.68
C HIS A 135 0.38 7.69 4.45
N THR A 136 -0.56 6.97 5.07
CA THR A 136 -0.56 5.51 5.08
C THR A 136 -1.80 4.98 4.38
N GLU A 137 -1.61 4.06 3.45
CA GLU A 137 -2.65 3.27 2.80
C GLU A 137 -2.43 1.79 3.06
N LEU A 138 -3.49 1.00 3.02
CA LEU A 138 -3.46 -0.43 3.30
C LEU A 138 -3.93 -1.22 2.09
N VAL A 139 -3.26 -2.35 1.83
CA VAL A 139 -3.71 -3.32 0.82
C VAL A 139 -3.91 -4.68 1.49
N THR A 140 -5.05 -5.30 1.22
CA THR A 140 -5.33 -6.68 1.60
C THR A 140 -5.72 -7.46 0.36
N LEU A 141 -4.83 -8.33 -0.11
CA LEU A 141 -5.14 -9.29 -1.16
C LEU A 141 -6.03 -10.39 -0.58
N LEU A 142 -7.30 -10.46 -0.98
CA LEU A 142 -8.19 -11.52 -0.53
C LEU A 142 -7.91 -12.79 -1.31
N VAL A 143 -7.57 -13.87 -0.63
CA VAL A 143 -7.27 -15.20 -1.17
C VAL A 143 -8.42 -16.14 -0.75
N PRO A 144 -9.10 -16.80 -1.71
CA PRO A 144 -10.31 -17.58 -1.40
C PRO A 144 -10.08 -18.70 -0.40
N GLY A 145 -10.95 -18.78 0.60
CA GLY A 145 -10.90 -19.74 1.70
C GLY A 145 -9.73 -19.55 2.68
N ARG A 146 -9.05 -18.39 2.66
CA ARG A 146 -7.85 -18.15 3.49
C ARG A 146 -7.95 -16.91 4.36
N ASN A 147 -8.34 -15.76 3.81
CA ASN A 147 -8.52 -14.48 4.53
C ASN A 147 -9.76 -13.71 4.05
N ASP A 148 -10.71 -14.41 3.43
CA ASP A 148 -11.98 -13.90 2.93
C ASP A 148 -13.16 -14.16 3.87
N ASP A 149 -12.88 -14.55 5.11
CA ASP A 149 -13.88 -14.65 6.18
C ASP A 149 -14.35 -13.25 6.62
N MET A 150 -15.67 -13.05 6.64
CA MET A 150 -16.25 -11.73 6.89
C MET A 150 -16.10 -11.27 8.34
N GLU A 151 -16.07 -12.19 9.32
CA GLU A 151 -15.83 -11.81 10.72
C GLU A 151 -14.41 -11.28 10.90
N GLN A 152 -13.41 -11.95 10.31
CA GLN A 152 -12.03 -11.49 10.31
C GLN A 152 -11.85 -10.16 9.57
N ILE A 153 -12.52 -9.97 8.43
CA ILE A 153 -12.48 -8.70 7.69
C ILE A 153 -13.08 -7.57 8.53
N ARG A 154 -14.21 -7.79 9.22
CA ARG A 154 -14.79 -6.80 10.12
C ARG A 154 -13.86 -6.47 11.29
N ALA A 155 -13.24 -7.49 11.89
CA ALA A 155 -12.26 -7.30 12.95
C ALA A 155 -11.06 -6.45 12.48
N MET A 156 -10.57 -6.71 11.26
CA MET A 156 -9.51 -5.92 10.63
C MET A 156 -9.93 -4.46 10.43
N CYS A 157 -11.11 -4.23 9.86
CA CYS A 157 -11.64 -2.89 9.59
C CYS A 157 -11.91 -2.11 10.89
N HIS A 158 -12.44 -2.78 11.91
CA HIS A 158 -12.63 -2.21 13.24
C HIS A 158 -11.29 -1.77 13.85
N TRP A 159 -10.26 -2.62 13.78
CA TRP A 159 -8.92 -2.28 14.26
C TRP A 159 -8.33 -1.09 13.50
N ILE A 160 -8.43 -1.08 12.15
CA ILE A 160 -7.95 0.04 11.32
C ILE A 160 -8.62 1.36 11.75
N LYS A 161 -9.93 1.36 11.96
CA LYS A 161 -10.68 2.54 12.40
C LYS A 161 -10.23 3.03 13.77
N THR A 162 -10.07 2.12 14.73
CA THR A 162 -9.78 2.43 16.14
C THR A 162 -8.32 2.83 16.35
N GLU A 163 -7.38 2.03 15.84
CA GLU A 163 -5.96 2.24 16.05
C GLU A 163 -5.36 3.24 15.05
N LEU A 164 -5.89 3.31 13.84
CA LEU A 164 -5.39 4.20 12.79
C LEU A 164 -6.30 5.40 12.54
N SER A 165 -7.32 5.27 11.69
CA SER A 165 -8.31 6.32 11.44
C SER A 165 -9.37 5.78 10.47
N PRO A 166 -10.64 6.23 10.56
CA PRO A 166 -11.61 5.99 9.50
C PRO A 166 -11.20 6.55 8.13
N ASP A 167 -10.25 7.48 8.10
CA ASP A 167 -9.74 8.12 6.89
C ASP A 167 -8.57 7.38 6.22
N VAL A 168 -8.04 6.28 6.81
CA VAL A 168 -7.00 5.46 6.17
C VAL A 168 -7.58 4.72 4.96
N PRO A 169 -7.04 4.93 3.75
CA PRO A 169 -7.43 4.15 2.58
C PRO A 169 -7.16 2.66 2.74
N LEU A 170 -8.17 1.83 2.51
CA LEU A 170 -8.06 0.37 2.47
C LEU A 170 -8.41 -0.15 1.08
N HIS A 171 -7.53 -0.94 0.49
CA HIS A 171 -7.69 -1.55 -0.82
C HIS A 171 -7.85 -3.06 -0.66
N PHE A 172 -9.03 -3.60 -0.97
CA PHE A 172 -9.21 -5.04 -1.15
C PHE A 172 -8.82 -5.40 -2.57
N SER A 173 -7.75 -6.17 -2.73
CA SER A 173 -7.23 -6.54 -4.04
C SER A 173 -7.64 -7.97 -4.42
N ARG A 174 -8.00 -8.16 -5.69
CA ARG A 174 -8.34 -9.47 -6.25
C ARG A 174 -7.10 -10.35 -6.39
N PHE A 175 -7.16 -11.56 -5.82
CA PHE A 175 -6.17 -12.61 -6.04
C PHE A 175 -6.35 -13.28 -7.41
N TYR A 176 -5.22 -13.63 -8.00
CA TYR A 176 -5.12 -14.49 -9.17
C TYR A 176 -4.21 -15.69 -8.87
N PRO A 177 -4.56 -16.91 -9.31
CA PRO A 177 -3.80 -18.12 -8.99
C PRO A 177 -2.39 -18.08 -9.58
N MET A 178 -1.39 -17.93 -8.71
CA MET A 178 0.02 -17.84 -9.06
C MET A 178 0.91 -18.50 -8.00
N TYR A 179 2.19 -18.65 -8.33
CA TYR A 179 3.22 -19.21 -7.46
C TYR A 179 2.83 -20.57 -6.84
N LYS A 180 2.65 -20.64 -5.51
CA LYS A 180 2.33 -21.89 -4.79
C LYS A 180 0.83 -22.15 -4.63
N LEU A 181 -0.04 -21.18 -4.96
CA LEU A 181 -1.50 -21.29 -4.81
C LEU A 181 -2.24 -21.39 -6.14
N LYS A 182 -1.67 -22.11 -7.12
CA LYS A 182 -2.23 -22.26 -8.47
C LYS A 182 -3.54 -23.07 -8.53
N SER A 183 -3.85 -23.83 -7.48
CA SER A 183 -5.06 -24.68 -7.43
C SER A 183 -6.31 -23.95 -6.92
N LEU A 184 -6.17 -22.73 -6.38
CA LEU A 184 -7.30 -21.92 -5.95
C LEU A 184 -7.91 -21.18 -7.16
N PRO A 185 -9.20 -20.81 -7.14
CA PRO A 185 -9.76 -19.89 -8.13
C PRO A 185 -9.28 -18.45 -7.88
N PRO A 186 -9.37 -17.54 -8.87
CA PRO A 186 -9.32 -16.11 -8.59
C PRO A 186 -10.42 -15.72 -7.60
N THR A 187 -10.20 -14.67 -6.81
CA THR A 187 -11.23 -14.20 -5.87
C THR A 187 -12.47 -13.75 -6.64
N PRO A 188 -13.66 -14.24 -6.27
CA PRO A 188 -14.92 -13.74 -6.84
C PRO A 188 -15.04 -12.23 -6.59
N VAL A 189 -15.58 -11.49 -7.56
CA VAL A 189 -15.72 -10.02 -7.42
C VAL A 189 -16.70 -9.68 -6.30
N GLU A 190 -17.70 -10.53 -6.14
CA GLU A 190 -18.77 -10.47 -5.14
C GLU A 190 -18.19 -10.55 -3.71
N THR A 191 -17.12 -11.34 -3.52
CA THR A 191 -16.38 -11.40 -2.25
C THR A 191 -15.70 -10.07 -1.93
N LEU A 192 -15.12 -9.40 -2.94
CA LEU A 192 -14.50 -8.08 -2.77
C LEU A 192 -15.56 -7.01 -2.48
N GLU A 193 -16.69 -7.05 -3.18
CA GLU A 193 -17.83 -6.17 -2.94
C GLU A 193 -18.37 -6.31 -1.51
N ALA A 194 -18.54 -7.56 -1.03
CA ALA A 194 -18.95 -7.85 0.33
C ALA A 194 -17.95 -7.32 1.37
N ALA A 195 -16.64 -7.54 1.16
CA ALA A 195 -15.59 -7.02 2.02
C ALA A 195 -15.61 -5.47 2.07
N ARG A 196 -15.81 -4.82 0.91
CA ARG A 196 -15.93 -3.37 0.82
C ARG A 196 -17.17 -2.85 1.55
N ALA A 197 -18.32 -3.50 1.38
CA ALA A 197 -19.54 -3.13 2.09
C ALA A 197 -19.34 -3.23 3.61
N ALA A 198 -18.79 -4.36 4.09
CA ALA A 198 -18.49 -4.56 5.50
C ALA A 198 -17.55 -3.47 6.05
N ALA A 199 -16.48 -3.14 5.34
CA ALA A 199 -15.54 -2.10 5.75
C ALA A 199 -16.18 -0.70 5.85
N LEU A 200 -17.06 -0.35 4.92
CA LEU A 200 -17.82 0.90 4.95
C LEU A 200 -18.81 0.93 6.13
N GLU A 201 -19.49 -0.18 6.41
CA GLU A 201 -20.39 -0.35 7.55
C GLU A 201 -19.66 -0.24 8.90
N GLU A 202 -18.44 -0.79 9.00
CA GLU A 202 -17.57 -0.59 10.17
C GLU A 202 -17.15 0.88 10.36
N GLY A 203 -17.30 1.70 9.31
CA GLY A 203 -17.10 3.15 9.35
C GLY A 203 -15.80 3.64 8.74
N LEU A 204 -15.11 2.81 7.95
CA LEU A 204 -14.04 3.30 7.07
C LEU A 204 -14.67 4.12 5.93
N ARG A 205 -14.00 5.20 5.52
CA ARG A 205 -14.53 6.16 4.53
C ARG A 205 -14.01 5.92 3.11
N TYR A 206 -12.80 5.37 3.00
CA TYR A 206 -12.09 5.20 1.74
C TYR A 206 -11.72 3.74 1.55
N VAL A 207 -12.64 2.98 0.93
CA VAL A 207 -12.47 1.57 0.67
C VAL A 207 -12.56 1.29 -0.83
N TYR A 208 -11.51 0.69 -1.37
CA TYR A 208 -11.30 0.51 -2.79
C TYR A 208 -11.24 -0.97 -3.17
N LEU A 209 -11.64 -1.28 -4.40
CA LEU A 209 -11.40 -2.59 -5.01
C LEU A 209 -10.26 -2.48 -6.01
N GLY A 210 -9.20 -3.25 -5.77
CA GLY A 210 -8.05 -3.38 -6.66
C GLY A 210 -8.17 -4.59 -7.56
N ASN A 211 -7.50 -4.56 -8.72
CA ASN A 211 -7.48 -5.66 -9.70
C ASN A 211 -8.88 -6.03 -10.25
N VAL A 212 -9.79 -5.05 -10.32
CA VAL A 212 -11.11 -5.19 -10.96
C VAL A 212 -11.33 -3.98 -11.87
N ALA A 213 -10.66 -3.99 -13.04
CA ALA A 213 -10.63 -2.83 -13.93
C ALA A 213 -12.04 -2.41 -14.38
N GLY A 214 -12.34 -1.12 -14.26
CA GLY A 214 -13.62 -0.52 -14.62
C GLY A 214 -14.69 -0.59 -13.53
N HIS A 215 -14.36 -1.13 -12.36
CA HIS A 215 -15.31 -1.27 -11.27
C HIS A 215 -15.54 0.06 -10.55
N ALA A 216 -16.78 0.35 -10.16
CA ALA A 216 -17.13 1.57 -9.42
C ALA A 216 -16.37 1.68 -8.08
N GLY A 217 -16.01 0.53 -7.49
CA GLY A 217 -15.18 0.43 -6.30
C GLY A 217 -13.74 0.94 -6.46
N GLU A 218 -13.27 1.24 -7.67
CA GLU A 218 -11.97 1.92 -7.87
C GLU A 218 -12.06 3.43 -7.60
N HIS A 219 -13.26 4.01 -7.62
CA HIS A 219 -13.44 5.46 -7.53
C HIS A 219 -13.31 5.96 -6.09
N THR A 220 -12.88 7.23 -5.95
CA THR A 220 -12.96 7.93 -4.66
C THR A 220 -14.28 8.67 -4.59
N TYR A 221 -15.04 8.41 -3.53
CA TYR A 221 -16.30 9.07 -3.22
C TYR A 221 -16.10 10.07 -2.10
N CYS A 222 -16.81 11.20 -2.15
CA CYS A 222 -16.84 12.12 -1.03
C CYS A 222 -17.57 11.46 0.16
N PRO A 223 -16.95 11.36 1.36
CA PRO A 223 -17.60 10.70 2.50
C PRO A 223 -18.79 11.48 3.05
N GLN A 224 -18.94 12.76 2.68
CA GLN A 224 -20.04 13.61 3.16
C GLN A 224 -21.26 13.58 2.22
N CYS A 225 -21.07 13.76 0.91
CA CYS A 225 -22.17 13.89 -0.05
C CYS A 225 -22.27 12.75 -1.06
N GLY A 226 -21.37 11.76 -1.01
CA GLY A 226 -21.42 10.56 -1.86
C GLY A 226 -21.10 10.79 -3.34
N VAL A 227 -20.79 12.02 -3.78
CA VAL A 227 -20.39 12.27 -5.17
C VAL A 227 -19.03 11.64 -5.46
N VAL A 228 -18.84 11.15 -6.70
CA VAL A 228 -17.51 10.75 -7.19
C VAL A 228 -16.62 11.98 -7.30
N VAL A 229 -15.56 12.03 -6.48
CA VAL A 229 -14.57 13.12 -6.50
C VAL A 229 -13.42 12.79 -7.46
N ILE A 230 -12.99 11.53 -7.49
CA ILE A 230 -11.94 11.04 -8.39
C ILE A 230 -12.42 9.75 -9.03
N GLN A 231 -12.50 9.74 -10.36
CA GLN A 231 -12.79 8.56 -11.15
C GLN A 231 -11.48 7.85 -11.54
N ARG A 232 -11.50 6.52 -11.50
CA ARG A 232 -10.34 5.68 -11.86
C ARG A 232 -10.74 4.60 -12.86
N LEU A 233 -9.83 4.28 -13.76
CA LEU A 233 -9.89 3.13 -14.66
C LEU A 233 -8.48 2.53 -14.73
N GLY A 234 -8.19 1.55 -13.88
CA GLY A 234 -6.81 1.09 -13.66
C GLY A 234 -5.91 2.26 -13.26
N TYR A 235 -4.82 2.48 -14.01
CA TYR A 235 -3.86 3.56 -13.73
C TYR A 235 -4.31 4.95 -14.20
N GLN A 236 -5.42 5.06 -14.93
CA GLN A 236 -5.95 6.35 -15.37
C GLN A 236 -6.74 7.00 -14.24
N VAL A 237 -6.42 8.25 -13.95
CA VAL A 237 -7.04 9.02 -12.86
C VAL A 237 -7.63 10.30 -13.42
N LYS A 238 -8.92 10.52 -13.16
CA LYS A 238 -9.64 11.72 -13.59
C LYS A 238 -10.30 12.39 -12.39
N PRO A 239 -9.86 13.57 -11.94
CA PRO A 239 -10.63 14.36 -10.98
C PRO A 239 -11.95 14.80 -11.63
N VAL A 240 -13.06 14.64 -10.91
CA VAL A 240 -14.41 14.95 -11.40
C VAL A 240 -15.04 16.06 -10.56
N ALA A 241 -15.19 15.82 -9.26
CA ALA A 241 -15.70 16.79 -8.30
C ALA A 241 -14.62 17.11 -7.26
N PHE A 242 -13.39 17.33 -7.71
CA PHE A 242 -12.22 17.48 -6.86
C PHE A 242 -11.38 18.69 -7.26
N GLN A 243 -11.02 19.52 -6.29
CA GLN A 243 -10.08 20.62 -6.46
C GLN A 243 -9.30 20.83 -5.15
N ASP A 244 -7.97 20.93 -5.23
CA ASP A 244 -7.07 21.28 -4.13
C ASP A 244 -7.33 20.50 -2.82
N GLY A 245 -7.55 19.19 -2.92
CA GLY A 245 -7.79 18.33 -1.76
C GLY A 245 -9.21 18.38 -1.21
N ARG A 246 -10.18 18.93 -1.96
CA ARG A 246 -11.57 19.10 -1.51
C ARG A 246 -12.58 18.68 -2.55
N CYS A 247 -13.73 18.23 -2.06
CA CYS A 247 -14.91 18.01 -2.88
C CYS A 247 -15.48 19.37 -3.36
N THR A 248 -15.64 19.55 -4.67
CA THR A 248 -16.18 20.80 -5.25
C THR A 248 -17.70 20.96 -5.05
N LYS A 249 -18.39 19.92 -4.54
CA LYS A 249 -19.84 19.96 -4.30
C LYS A 249 -20.24 20.34 -2.88
N CYS A 250 -19.46 19.92 -1.87
CA CYS A 250 -19.79 20.17 -0.46
C CYS A 250 -18.62 20.76 0.35
N GLY A 251 -17.43 20.90 -0.23
CA GLY A 251 -16.25 21.46 0.43
C GLY A 251 -15.50 20.50 1.35
N GLN A 252 -15.99 19.27 1.52
CA GLN A 252 -15.36 18.24 2.36
C GLN A 252 -13.89 18.04 1.99
N PRO A 253 -12.94 18.16 2.94
CA PRO A 253 -11.57 17.75 2.74
C PRO A 253 -11.47 16.25 2.44
N ILE A 254 -10.69 15.92 1.41
CA ILE A 254 -10.33 14.55 1.06
C ILE A 254 -8.88 14.33 1.52
N PRO A 255 -8.61 13.37 2.41
CA PRO A 255 -7.25 13.03 2.86
C PRO A 255 -6.35 12.63 1.69
N GLY A 256 -5.09 13.06 1.75
CA GLY A 256 -4.07 12.72 0.75
C GLY A 256 -2.98 13.77 0.64
N ILE A 257 -1.98 13.48 -0.18
CA ILE A 257 -0.88 14.40 -0.50
C ILE A 257 -1.19 15.09 -1.83
N TRP A 258 -1.67 16.33 -1.74
CA TRP A 258 -2.16 17.09 -2.90
C TRP A 258 -1.18 18.14 -3.42
N LYS A 259 -0.05 18.33 -2.73
CA LYS A 259 1.03 19.25 -3.11
C LYS A 259 2.37 18.52 -3.07
N GLN A 260 3.32 18.97 -3.89
CA GLN A 260 4.70 18.47 -3.81
C GLN A 260 5.37 18.96 -2.52
N PRO A 261 6.34 18.21 -1.96
CA PRO A 261 7.18 18.69 -0.88
C PRO A 261 7.88 19.99 -1.27
N GLU A 262 7.97 20.93 -0.33
CA GLU A 262 8.79 22.12 -0.50
C GLU A 262 10.28 21.73 -0.50
N ILE A 263 11.06 22.38 -1.36
CA ILE A 263 12.52 22.21 -1.39
C ILE A 263 13.06 22.94 -0.16
N THR A 264 13.69 22.18 0.75
CA THR A 264 14.33 22.68 1.97
C THR A 264 15.83 22.50 1.91
#